data_AF-A0A183B6P3-F1
#
_entry.id   AF-A0A183B6P3-F1
#
_cell.length_a   1.000
_cell.length_b   1.000
_cell.length_c   1.000
_cell.angle_alpha   90.00
_cell.angle_beta   90.00
_cell.angle_gamma   90.00
#
_symmetry.space_group_name_H-M   'P 1'
#
loop_
_entity.id
_entity.type
_entity.pdbx_description
1 polymer ?
#
loop_
_entity_poly.entity_id
_entity_poly.type
_entity_poly.pdbx_seq_one_letter_code
_entity_poly.pdbx_strand_id
1 'polypeptide(L)'
;MPEVCPPVDDREPAISFKPVKPRAFIPHDPEVWFAALETQFIARNVRTQRSKYVYAVEAIPGERMCAIRDIILKPPEKGAYDVLKAVIRQFYIPSNGQRLRQLLARHPIGDMKRSRHLARLRSLAGPVNTYSDIVKEHWIESWPLQVQPTVTARLEDS
;
A
#
# COMPACT_ATOMS: atom_id res chain seq x y z
N MET A 1 -16.39 -55.14 -51.10
CA MET A 1 -15.38 -54.64 -50.15
C MET A 1 -15.56 -53.13 -50.02
N PRO A 2 -15.35 -52.57 -48.82
CA PRO A 2 -15.73 -51.20 -48.46
C PRO A 2 -14.59 -50.19 -48.68
N GLU A 3 -14.91 -48.93 -48.95
CA GLU A 3 -13.98 -47.82 -48.75
C GLU A 3 -14.59 -46.88 -47.71
N VAL A 4 -14.09 -47.00 -46.48
CA VAL A 4 -14.44 -46.15 -45.34
C VAL A 4 -13.49 -44.97 -45.38
N CYS A 5 -14.01 -43.76 -45.65
CA CYS A 5 -13.24 -42.54 -45.49
C CYS A 5 -12.74 -42.44 -44.03
N PRO A 6 -11.47 -42.10 -43.79
CA PRO A 6 -10.94 -42.01 -42.45
C PRO A 6 -11.58 -40.83 -41.68
N PRO A 7 -11.78 -40.96 -40.36
CA PRO A 7 -12.27 -39.86 -39.54
C PRO A 7 -11.22 -38.75 -39.51
N VAL A 8 -11.66 -37.53 -39.83
CA VAL A 8 -10.90 -36.30 -39.58
C VAL A 8 -10.58 -36.21 -38.09
N ASP A 9 -9.29 -36.23 -37.77
CA ASP A 9 -8.77 -36.03 -36.42
C ASP A 9 -8.89 -34.53 -36.07
N ASP A 10 -10.07 -34.12 -35.60
CA ASP A 10 -10.32 -32.81 -34.98
C ASP A 10 -9.70 -32.74 -33.57
N ARG A 11 -8.42 -33.10 -33.43
CA ARG A 11 -7.68 -32.80 -32.20
C ARG A 11 -7.17 -31.37 -32.29
N GLU A 12 -8.05 -30.42 -31.96
CA GLU A 12 -7.62 -29.11 -31.49
C GLU A 12 -6.51 -29.32 -30.44
N PRO A 13 -5.36 -28.65 -30.56
CA PRO A 13 -4.32 -28.77 -29.56
C PRO A 13 -4.91 -28.23 -28.25
N ALA A 14 -5.20 -29.14 -27.32
CA ALA A 14 -5.63 -28.79 -25.98
C ALA A 14 -4.56 -27.86 -25.39
N ILE A 15 -4.87 -26.56 -25.36
CA ILE A 15 -3.99 -25.53 -24.82
C ILE A 15 -3.83 -25.89 -23.35
N SER A 16 -2.68 -26.48 -23.00
CA SER A 16 -2.31 -26.76 -21.62
C SER A 16 -2.11 -25.43 -20.91
N PHE A 17 -3.19 -24.88 -20.37
CA PHE A 17 -3.16 -23.79 -19.41
C PHE A 17 -2.54 -24.34 -18.13
N LYS A 18 -1.21 -24.34 -18.06
CA LYS A 18 -0.53 -24.56 -16.79
C LYS A 18 -1.03 -23.49 -15.82
N PRO A 19 -1.63 -23.84 -14.67
CA PRO A 19 -2.05 -22.86 -13.69
C PRO A 19 -0.79 -22.24 -13.08
N VAL A 20 -0.35 -21.11 -13.65
CA VAL A 20 0.86 -20.47 -13.14
C VAL A 20 0.48 -19.52 -12.03
N LYS A 21 0.95 -19.86 -10.83
CA LYS A 21 0.72 -19.13 -9.58
C LYS A 21 1.01 -17.63 -9.74
N PRO A 22 0.17 -16.75 -9.17
CA PRO A 22 0.46 -15.32 -9.08
C PRO A 22 1.80 -15.06 -8.38
N ARG A 23 2.45 -13.93 -8.67
CA ARG A 23 3.62 -13.49 -7.88
C ARG A 23 3.25 -13.29 -6.42
N ALA A 24 4.11 -13.80 -5.53
CA ALA A 24 3.93 -13.66 -4.08
C ALA A 24 3.83 -12.18 -3.68
N PHE A 25 2.90 -11.88 -2.78
CA PHE A 25 2.69 -10.54 -2.24
C PHE A 25 3.92 -10.02 -1.48
N ILE A 26 4.24 -8.73 -1.65
CA ILE A 26 5.36 -8.05 -0.98
C ILE A 26 4.78 -6.96 -0.07
N PRO A 27 4.52 -7.23 1.22
CA PRO A 27 3.83 -6.29 2.12
C PRO A 27 4.61 -5.00 2.38
N HIS A 28 5.94 -5.07 2.40
CA HIS A 28 6.81 -3.91 2.67
C HIS A 28 6.96 -2.99 1.45
N ASP A 29 6.63 -3.48 0.26
CA ASP A 29 6.69 -2.72 -0.99
C ASP A 29 5.60 -3.21 -1.97
N PRO A 30 4.34 -2.81 -1.75
CA PRO A 30 3.23 -3.21 -2.62
C PRO A 30 3.36 -2.65 -4.05
N GLU A 31 4.09 -1.55 -4.26
CA GLU A 31 4.24 -0.95 -5.60
C GLU A 31 5.10 -1.83 -6.49
N VAL A 32 6.23 -2.33 -5.96
CA VAL A 32 7.09 -3.29 -6.66
C VAL A 32 6.33 -4.56 -6.99
N TRP A 33 5.51 -5.06 -6.06
CA TRP A 33 4.67 -6.24 -6.31
C TRP A 33 3.67 -6.03 -7.45
N PHE A 34 2.95 -4.90 -7.48
CA PHE A 34 2.03 -4.58 -8.57
C PHE A 34 2.74 -4.42 -9.91
N ALA A 35 3.91 -3.76 -9.95
CA ALA A 35 4.71 -3.65 -11.16
C ALA A 35 5.09 -5.03 -11.71
N ALA A 36 5.49 -5.96 -10.83
CA ALA A 36 5.84 -7.30 -11.21
C ALA A 36 4.61 -8.12 -11.70
N LEU A 37 3.44 -7.92 -11.09
CA LEU A 37 2.18 -8.52 -11.55
C LEU A 37 1.75 -8.01 -12.93
N GLU A 38 1.89 -6.70 -13.21
CA GLU A 38 1.56 -6.14 -14.52
C GLU A 38 2.42 -6.76 -15.63
N THR A 39 3.72 -6.95 -15.39
CA THR A 39 4.61 -7.65 -16.31
C THR A 39 4.13 -9.09 -16.58
N GLN A 40 3.64 -9.78 -15.55
CA GLN A 40 3.06 -11.12 -15.69
C GLN A 40 1.74 -11.10 -16.48
N PHE A 41 0.91 -10.09 -16.30
CA PHE A 41 -0.33 -9.92 -17.05
C PHE A 41 -0.05 -9.67 -18.54
N ILE A 42 0.92 -8.82 -18.86
CA ILE A 42 1.36 -8.55 -20.23
C ILE A 42 1.85 -9.85 -20.89
N ALA A 43 2.75 -10.57 -20.24
CA ALA A 43 3.31 -11.82 -20.76
C ALA A 43 2.26 -12.91 -21.03
N ARG A 44 1.10 -12.85 -20.35
CA ARG A 44 0.02 -13.84 -20.45
C ARG A 44 -1.24 -13.32 -21.15
N ASN A 45 -1.16 -12.12 -21.72
CA ASN A 45 -2.29 -11.50 -22.39
C ASN A 45 -3.53 -11.30 -21.49
N VAL A 46 -3.34 -11.11 -20.18
CA VAL A 46 -4.41 -10.82 -19.22
C VAL A 46 -4.77 -9.34 -19.30
N ARG A 47 -5.84 -9.02 -20.03
CA ARG A 47 -6.21 -7.63 -20.35
C ARG A 47 -7.35 -7.08 -19.50
N THR A 48 -8.26 -7.94 -19.02
CA THR A 48 -9.47 -7.46 -18.34
C THR A 48 -9.18 -7.10 -16.88
N GLN A 49 -9.79 -6.01 -16.42
CA GLN A 49 -9.71 -5.56 -15.02
C GLN A 49 -10.17 -6.65 -14.05
N ARG A 50 -11.22 -7.41 -14.41
CA ARG A 50 -11.75 -8.51 -13.60
C ARG A 50 -10.75 -9.66 -13.47
N SER A 51 -10.12 -10.08 -14.57
CA SER A 51 -9.10 -11.15 -14.51
C SER A 51 -7.88 -10.70 -13.70
N LYS A 52 -7.37 -9.48 -13.93
CA LYS A 52 -6.26 -8.92 -13.13
C LYS A 52 -6.57 -8.88 -11.64
N TYR A 53 -7.80 -8.49 -11.29
CA TYR A 53 -8.28 -8.49 -9.90
C TYR A 53 -8.24 -9.88 -9.28
N VAL A 54 -8.78 -10.90 -9.95
CA VAL A 54 -8.79 -12.29 -9.44
C VAL A 54 -7.36 -12.78 -9.19
N TYR A 55 -6.46 -12.61 -10.16
CA TYR A 55 -5.05 -12.99 -10.00
C TYR A 55 -4.37 -12.26 -8.82
N ALA A 56 -4.67 -10.97 -8.64
CA ALA A 56 -4.11 -10.19 -7.55
C ALA A 56 -4.65 -10.62 -6.18
N VAL A 57 -5.93 -10.97 -6.07
CA VAL A 57 -6.53 -11.47 -4.82
C VAL A 57 -5.97 -12.84 -4.44
N GLU A 58 -5.81 -13.75 -5.41
CA GLU A 58 -5.22 -15.08 -5.20
C GLU A 58 -3.77 -15.04 -4.69
N ALA A 59 -3.04 -13.98 -5.02
CA ALA A 59 -1.67 -13.76 -4.59
C ALA A 59 -1.53 -13.32 -3.13
N ILE A 60 -2.61 -12.80 -2.53
CA ILE A 60 -2.59 -12.17 -1.21
C ILE A 60 -2.79 -13.26 -0.13
N PRO A 61 -1.89 -13.36 0.85
CA PRO A 61 -2.07 -14.31 1.96
C PRO A 61 -3.34 -14.01 2.76
N GLY A 62 -4.02 -15.06 3.22
CA GLY A 62 -5.29 -14.93 3.98
C GLY A 62 -5.19 -13.97 5.19
N GLU A 63 -4.08 -13.99 5.92
CA GLU A 63 -3.85 -13.06 7.06
C GLU A 63 -3.87 -11.58 6.66
N ARG A 64 -3.55 -11.28 5.40
CA ARG A 64 -3.52 -9.92 4.84
C ARG A 64 -4.84 -9.51 4.19
N MET A 65 -5.73 -10.46 3.94
CA MET A 65 -7.05 -10.19 3.34
C MET A 65 -7.96 -9.41 4.28
N CYS A 66 -7.79 -9.53 5.60
CA CYS A 66 -8.59 -8.77 6.58
C CYS A 66 -8.52 -7.26 6.35
N ALA A 67 -7.35 -6.73 5.97
CA ALA A 67 -7.17 -5.30 5.71
C ALA A 67 -7.93 -4.82 4.45
N ILE A 68 -8.25 -5.71 3.52
CA ILE A 68 -8.92 -5.39 2.24
C ILE A 68 -10.26 -6.12 2.09
N ARG A 69 -10.83 -6.58 3.21
CA ARG A 69 -12.01 -7.45 3.25
C ARG A 69 -13.19 -6.87 2.47
N ASP A 70 -13.46 -5.59 2.62
CA ASP A 70 -14.61 -4.95 1.99
C ASP A 70 -14.54 -5.00 0.47
N ILE A 71 -13.34 -4.89 -0.11
CA ILE A 71 -13.11 -4.97 -1.56
C ILE A 71 -13.22 -6.40 -2.07
N ILE A 72 -12.89 -7.39 -1.22
CA ILE A 72 -13.04 -8.80 -1.55
C ILE A 72 -14.51 -9.21 -1.52
N LEU A 73 -15.25 -8.78 -0.50
CA LEU A 73 -16.67 -9.12 -0.34
C LEU A 73 -17.59 -8.34 -1.27
N LYS A 74 -17.21 -7.11 -1.61
CA LYS A 74 -17.97 -6.22 -2.51
C LYS A 74 -17.03 -5.69 -3.59
N PRO A 75 -16.61 -6.55 -4.54
CA PRO A 75 -15.76 -6.12 -5.64
C PRO A 75 -16.51 -5.08 -6.49
N PRO A 76 -15.90 -3.92 -6.80
CA PRO A 76 -16.56 -2.91 -7.61
C PRO A 76 -16.70 -3.40 -9.06
N GLU A 77 -17.80 -3.02 -9.72
CA GLU A 77 -18.13 -3.52 -11.06
C GLU A 77 -17.16 -3.04 -12.14
N LYS A 78 -16.61 -1.84 -11.97
CA LYS A 78 -15.65 -1.21 -12.89
C LYS A 78 -14.35 -0.92 -12.17
N GLY A 79 -13.22 -1.18 -12.84
CA GLY A 79 -11.89 -0.85 -12.31
C GLY A 79 -11.49 -1.61 -11.05
N ALA A 80 -12.01 -2.83 -10.84
CA ALA A 80 -11.77 -3.61 -9.62
C ALA A 80 -10.30 -3.74 -9.23
N TYR A 81 -9.42 -3.94 -10.21
CA TYR A 81 -7.99 -4.05 -9.96
C TYR A 81 -7.34 -2.69 -9.63
N ASP A 82 -7.81 -1.59 -10.24
CA ASP A 82 -7.33 -0.24 -9.90
C ASP A 82 -7.79 0.20 -8.50
N VAL A 83 -9.02 -0.11 -8.10
CA VAL A 83 -9.53 0.12 -6.74
C VAL A 83 -8.74 -0.72 -5.73
N LEU A 84 -8.49 -1.99 -6.03
CA LEU A 84 -7.64 -2.85 -5.20
C LEU A 84 -6.23 -2.27 -5.02
N LYS A 85 -5.60 -1.78 -6.11
CA LYS A 85 -4.31 -1.07 -6.05
C LYS A 85 -4.35 0.14 -5.14
N ALA A 86 -5.40 0.96 -5.21
CA ALA A 86 -5.51 2.16 -4.39
C ALA A 86 -5.58 1.80 -2.90
N VAL A 87 -6.39 0.81 -2.54
CA VAL A 87 -6.59 0.44 -1.14
C VAL A 87 -5.40 -0.30 -0.55
N ILE A 88 -4.77 -1.21 -1.30
CA ILE A 88 -3.52 -1.83 -0.84
C ILE A 88 -2.45 -0.76 -0.62
N ARG A 89 -2.34 0.25 -1.50
CA ARG A 89 -1.42 1.36 -1.27
C ARG A 89 -1.75 2.14 0.00
N GLN A 90 -3.02 2.43 0.27
CA GLN A 90 -3.44 3.13 1.48
C GLN A 90 -3.07 2.38 2.77
N PHE A 91 -3.18 1.05 2.78
CA PHE A 91 -2.89 0.25 3.97
C PHE A 91 -1.39 -0.02 4.19
N TYR A 92 -0.64 -0.24 3.12
CA TYR A 92 0.75 -0.70 3.22
C TYR A 92 1.78 0.41 2.99
N ILE A 93 1.40 1.52 2.34
CA ILE A 93 2.28 2.67 2.16
C ILE A 93 1.90 3.73 3.20
N PRO A 94 2.77 4.02 4.17
CA PRO A 94 2.48 5.08 5.13
C PRO A 94 2.34 6.40 4.38
N SER A 95 1.28 7.16 4.70
CA SER A 95 1.08 8.50 4.17
C SER A 95 2.28 9.40 4.49
N ASN A 96 2.48 10.48 3.74
CA ASN A 96 3.57 11.43 4.02
C ASN A 96 3.56 11.92 5.47
N GLY A 97 2.37 12.15 6.05
CA GLY A 97 2.24 12.51 7.46
C GLY A 97 2.66 11.39 8.42
N GLN A 98 2.30 10.12 8.13
CA GLN A 98 2.75 8.99 8.94
C GLN A 98 4.26 8.76 8.83
N ARG A 99 4.83 8.89 7.63
CA ARG A 99 6.29 8.83 7.40
C ARG A 99 7.00 9.94 8.19
N LEU A 100 6.46 11.16 8.17
CA LEU A 100 6.98 12.27 8.94
C LEU A 100 6.90 11.99 10.45
N ARG A 101 5.75 11.54 10.97
CA ARG A 101 5.61 11.14 12.39
C ARG A 101 6.62 10.07 12.78
N GLN A 102 6.80 9.02 11.96
CA GLN A 102 7.79 7.97 12.21
C GLN A 102 9.23 8.49 12.19
N LEU A 103 9.55 9.44 11.30
CA LEU A 103 10.85 10.10 11.26
C LEU A 103 11.09 10.91 12.53
N LEU A 104 10.15 11.75 12.92
CA LEU A 104 10.28 12.62 14.09
C LEU A 104 10.34 11.81 15.39
N ALA A 105 9.58 10.70 15.51
CA ALA A 105 9.56 9.83 16.68
C ALA A 105 10.92 9.18 17.01
N ARG A 106 11.83 9.10 16.03
CA ARG A 106 13.23 8.64 16.24
C ARG A 106 14.11 9.70 16.92
N HIS A 107 13.58 10.89 17.15
CA HIS A 107 14.29 12.04 17.70
C HIS A 107 13.56 12.64 18.92
N PRO A 108 13.44 11.89 20.03
CA PRO A 108 12.88 12.41 21.26
C PRO A 108 13.72 13.58 21.82
N ILE A 109 13.11 14.39 22.68
CA ILE A 109 13.77 15.60 23.21
C ILE A 109 15.01 15.30 24.06
N GLY A 110 14.98 14.25 24.89
CA GLY A 110 16.02 13.95 25.87
C GLY A 110 16.32 15.16 26.77
N ASP A 111 17.60 15.44 27.02
CA ASP A 111 18.07 16.61 27.79
C ASP A 111 18.22 17.90 26.96
N MET A 112 17.76 17.90 25.70
CA MET A 112 17.95 19.02 24.80
C MET A 112 16.99 20.17 25.11
N LYS A 113 17.47 21.42 24.99
CA LYS A 113 16.63 22.62 25.09
C LYS A 113 15.50 22.59 24.06
N ARG A 114 14.28 22.92 24.49
CA ARG A 114 13.05 22.88 23.68
C ARG A 114 13.15 23.62 22.33
N SER A 115 13.76 24.81 22.31
CA SER A 115 13.95 25.59 21.07
C SER A 115 14.89 24.91 20.07
N ARG A 116 15.94 24.26 20.57
CA ARG A 116 16.88 23.49 19.74
C ARG A 116 16.23 22.21 19.21
N HIS A 117 15.39 21.56 20.02
CA HIS A 117 14.60 20.41 19.59
C HIS A 117 13.64 20.78 18.45
N LEU A 118 12.89 21.89 18.60
CA LEU A 118 11.99 22.36 17.54
C LEU A 118 12.74 22.67 16.23
N ALA A 119 13.86 23.38 16.31
CA ALA A 119 14.68 23.68 15.13
C ALA A 119 15.17 22.40 14.44
N ARG A 120 15.54 21.37 15.21
CA ARG A 120 15.92 20.06 14.69
C ARG A 120 14.76 19.34 14.01
N LEU A 121 13.58 19.26 14.65
CA LEU A 121 12.39 18.62 14.06
C LEU A 121 12.00 19.31 12.74
N ARG A 122 12.05 20.64 12.71
CA ARG A 122 11.83 21.45 11.50
C ARG A 122 12.81 21.11 10.38
N SER A 123 14.10 21.03 10.70
CA SER A 123 15.14 20.65 9.75
C SER A 123 14.94 19.23 9.21
N LEU A 124 14.50 18.28 10.05
CA LEU A 124 14.22 16.90 9.65
C LEU A 124 12.96 16.78 8.79
N ALA A 125 11.94 17.59 9.06
CA ALA A 125 10.70 17.63 8.29
C ALA A 125 10.89 18.16 6.86
N GLY A 126 11.98 18.89 6.63
CA GLY A 126 12.29 19.54 5.36
C GLY A 126 11.42 20.79 5.11
N PRO A 127 11.74 21.55 4.05
CA PRO A 127 11.14 22.87 3.81
C PRO A 127 9.61 22.83 3.63
N VAL A 128 9.08 21.75 3.06
CA VAL A 128 7.63 21.59 2.80
C VAL A 128 6.84 21.39 4.09
N ASN A 129 7.39 20.68 5.08
CA ASN A 129 6.66 20.31 6.30
C ASN A 129 7.15 21.05 7.55
N THR A 130 8.07 22.02 7.40
CA THR A 130 8.69 22.76 8.52
C THR A 130 7.65 23.40 9.46
N TYR A 131 6.53 23.88 8.92
CA TYR A 131 5.47 24.54 9.70
C TYR A 131 4.21 23.68 9.84
N SER A 132 4.28 22.40 9.47
CA SER A 132 3.13 21.49 9.60
C SER A 132 2.72 21.28 11.06
N ASP A 133 1.43 21.08 11.28
CA ASP A 133 0.92 20.80 12.63
C ASP A 133 1.49 19.49 13.19
N ILE A 134 1.86 18.54 12.32
CA ILE A 134 2.55 17.30 12.70
C ILE A 134 3.86 17.59 13.46
N VAL A 135 4.64 18.58 13.03
CA VAL A 135 5.89 18.97 13.71
C VAL A 135 5.59 19.61 15.06
N LYS A 136 4.55 20.44 15.15
CA LYS A 136 4.13 21.11 16.40
C LYS A 136 3.59 20.09 17.40
N GLU A 137 2.65 19.25 16.99
CA GLU A 137 2.06 18.15 17.78
C GLU A 137 3.18 17.29 18.36
N HIS A 138 4.07 16.80 17.50
CA HIS A 138 5.15 15.91 17.94
C HIS A 138 6.14 16.60 18.88
N TRP A 139 6.38 17.90 18.68
CA TRP A 139 7.21 18.70 19.58
C TRP A 139 6.58 18.80 20.98
N ILE A 140 5.27 19.02 21.08
CA ILE A 140 4.53 19.10 22.34
C ILE A 140 4.49 17.73 23.02
N GLU A 141 4.17 16.67 22.27
CA GLU A 141 4.11 15.28 22.75
C GLU A 141 5.46 14.81 23.32
N SER A 142 6.57 15.35 22.82
CA SER A 142 7.90 15.03 23.32
C SER A 142 8.18 15.55 24.73
N TRP A 143 7.32 16.39 25.31
CA TRP A 143 7.56 17.00 26.62
C TRP A 143 7.01 16.13 27.77
N PRO A 144 7.57 16.22 28.99
CA PRO A 144 6.96 15.59 30.16
C PRO A 144 5.51 16.04 30.31
N LEU A 145 4.61 15.10 30.61
CA LEU A 145 3.15 15.32 30.72
C LEU A 145 2.76 16.49 31.64
N GLN A 146 3.61 16.84 32.59
CA GLN A 146 3.39 17.95 33.53
C GLN A 146 3.53 19.34 32.90
N VAL A 147 4.09 19.44 31.69
CA VAL A 147 4.34 20.72 30.98
C VAL A 147 3.49 20.86 29.72
N GLN A 148 2.90 19.77 29.23
CA GLN A 148 2.06 19.76 28.02
C GLN A 148 0.79 20.64 28.13
N PRO A 149 -0.06 20.52 29.19
CA PRO A 149 -1.35 21.22 29.22
C PRO A 149 -1.24 22.75 29.28
N THR A 150 -0.16 23.29 29.85
CA THR A 150 0.06 24.74 29.94
C THR A 150 0.41 25.37 28.59
N VAL A 151 0.83 24.57 27.61
CA VAL A 151 1.29 25.07 26.29
C VAL A 151 0.28 24.81 25.17
N THR A 152 -0.48 23.71 25.22
CA THR A 152 -1.63 23.51 24.32
C THR A 152 -2.63 24.67 24.47
N ALA A 153 -2.98 25.02 25.72
CA ALA A 153 -3.89 26.14 26.00
C ALA A 153 -3.40 27.53 25.54
N ARG A 154 -2.09 27.69 25.25
CA ARG A 154 -1.50 28.95 24.78
C ARG A 154 -1.30 29.01 23.26
N LEU A 155 -1.39 27.87 22.57
CA LEU A 155 -1.23 27.78 21.12
C LEU A 155 -2.56 27.82 20.37
N GLU A 156 -3.69 27.52 21.03
CA GLU A 156 -5.04 27.64 20.46
C GLU A 156 -5.59 29.08 20.46
N ASP A 157 -4.96 30.00 21.21
CA ASP A 157 -5.40 31.39 21.38
C ASP A 157 -4.68 32.39 20.43
N SER A 158 -3.91 31.92 19.43
CA SER A 158 -3.07 32.79 18.59
C SER A 158 -3.05 32.46 17.11
#